data_AF-A0A661K5Z8-F1
#
_entry.id   AF-A0A661K5Z8-F1
#
_cell.length_a   1.000
_cell.length_b   1.000
_cell.length_c   1.000
_cell.angle_alpha   90.00
_cell.angle_beta   90.00
_cell.angle_gamma   90.00
#
_symmetry.space_group_name_H-M   'P 1'
#
loop_
_entity.id
_entity.type
_entity.pdbx_description
1 polymer ?
#
loop_
_entity_poly.entity_id
_entity_poly.type
_entity_poly.pdbx_seq_one_letter_code
_entity_poly.pdbx_strand_id
1 'polypeptide(L)'
;MSDVIKLTTPLSDADVEKLNIGDRVEITGIIYTGRDAAHKRLVELVKEGKELPFDIKGQIIYYVGPSPAPPGRPVGAAGPTTSYRMDPYAPVLIEAGLKGMVGKGARNQEVIEAMM
;
A
#
# COMPACT_ATOMS: atom_id res chain seq x y z
N MET A 1 12.57 22.82 4.34
CA MET A 1 11.63 21.72 4.09
C MET A 1 12.01 21.14 2.74
N SER A 2 12.19 19.83 2.62
CA SER A 2 12.42 19.19 1.32
C SER A 2 11.23 19.45 0.40
N ASP A 3 11.52 19.59 -0.90
CA ASP A 3 10.48 19.72 -1.92
C ASP A 3 9.59 18.47 -1.94
N VAL A 4 8.32 18.66 -2.27
CA VAL A 4 7.35 17.56 -2.32
C VAL A 4 7.54 16.77 -3.62
N ILE A 5 7.78 15.47 -3.50
CA ILE A 5 7.92 14.55 -4.63
C ILE A 5 6.53 14.10 -5.07
N LYS A 6 6.20 14.28 -6.35
CA LYS A 6 4.92 13.86 -6.91
C LYS A 6 5.05 12.48 -7.55
N LEU A 7 4.16 11.57 -7.18
CA LEU A 7 4.08 10.21 -7.67
C LEU A 7 2.71 9.98 -8.30
N THR A 8 2.68 9.27 -9.42
CA THR A 8 1.42 8.87 -10.08
C THR A 8 1.37 7.35 -10.20
N THR A 9 0.29 6.73 -9.72
CA THR A 9 0.13 5.28 -9.84
C THR A 9 -0.38 4.87 -11.23
N PRO A 10 -0.04 3.66 -11.71
CA PRO A 10 0.86 2.68 -11.11
C PRO A 10 2.33 3.14 -11.13
N LEU A 11 3.06 2.86 -10.04
CA LEU A 11 4.45 3.23 -9.84
C LEU A 11 5.39 2.31 -10.63
N SER A 12 6.46 2.89 -11.17
CA SER A 12 7.63 2.15 -11.69
C SER A 12 8.72 1.99 -10.62
N ASP A 13 9.74 1.17 -10.90
CA ASP A 13 10.91 1.05 -10.04
C ASP A 13 11.67 2.39 -9.93
N ALA A 14 11.84 3.09 -11.06
CA ALA A 14 12.48 4.40 -11.11
C ALA A 14 11.75 5.47 -10.27
N ASP A 15 10.43 5.31 -10.05
CA ASP A 15 9.67 6.22 -9.19
C ASP A 15 10.00 6.05 -7.71
N VAL A 16 10.30 4.82 -7.27
CA VAL A 16 10.59 4.52 -5.87
C VAL A 16 12.08 4.54 -5.54
N GLU A 17 12.96 4.21 -6.49
CA GLU A 17 14.43 4.22 -6.32
C GLU A 17 15.01 5.59 -5.99
N LYS A 18 14.33 6.67 -6.40
CA LYS A 18 14.73 8.05 -6.09
C LYS A 18 14.33 8.51 -4.68
N LEU A 19 13.51 7.74 -3.96
CA LEU A 19 12.95 8.13 -2.67
C LEU A 19 13.93 7.86 -1.53
N ASN A 20 14.01 8.78 -0.58
CA ASN A 20 14.78 8.65 0.64
C ASN A 20 13.88 8.73 1.88
N ILE A 21 14.32 8.13 2.98
CA ILE A 21 13.62 8.25 4.27
C ILE A 21 13.53 9.73 4.66
N GLY A 22 12.31 10.18 4.97
CA GLY A 22 12.03 11.58 5.33
C GLY A 22 11.50 12.44 4.17
N ASP A 23 11.48 11.90 2.94
CA ASP A 23 10.85 12.59 1.82
C ASP A 23 9.35 12.76 2.01
N ARG A 24 8.84 13.91 1.55
CA ARG A 24 7.41 14.18 1.47
C ARG A 24 6.92 13.82 0.09
N VAL A 25 5.92 12.94 0.03
CA VAL A 25 5.34 12.48 -1.23
C VAL A 25 3.87 12.90 -1.37
N GLU A 26 3.47 13.27 -2.59
CA GLU A 26 2.09 13.44 -3.02
C GLU A 26 1.75 12.38 -4.05
N ILE A 27 0.72 11.58 -3.78
CA ILE A 27 0.30 10.47 -4.66
C ILE A 27 -0.97 10.89 -5.39
N THR A 28 -0.96 10.80 -6.72
CA THR A 28 -2.13 11.00 -7.59
C THR A 28 -2.42 9.71 -8.35
N GLY A 29 -3.71 9.39 -8.56
CA GLY A 29 -4.12 8.21 -9.30
C GLY A 29 -4.92 7.23 -8.46
N ILE A 30 -4.92 5.96 -8.88
CA ILE A 30 -5.67 4.89 -8.21
C ILE A 30 -4.81 4.29 -7.09
N ILE A 31 -5.37 4.21 -5.89
CA ILE A 31 -4.82 3.44 -4.78
C ILE A 31 -5.91 2.53 -4.23
N TYR A 32 -5.52 1.37 -3.71
CA TYR A 32 -6.46 0.39 -3.19
C TYR A 32 -6.47 0.43 -1.67
N THR A 33 -7.64 0.36 -1.05
CA THR A 33 -7.72 0.27 0.42
C THR A 33 -7.79 -1.18 0.85
N GLY A 34 -6.99 -1.57 1.84
CA GLY A 34 -6.99 -2.94 2.35
C GLY A 34 -6.36 -3.03 3.73
N ARG A 35 -6.95 -3.86 4.59
CA ARG A 35 -6.41 -4.17 5.93
C ARG A 35 -6.35 -5.68 6.14
N ASP A 36 -6.44 -6.13 7.38
CA ASP A 36 -6.23 -7.49 7.87
C ASP A 36 -6.93 -8.56 7.01
N ALA A 37 -8.26 -8.49 6.85
CA ALA A 37 -9.03 -9.51 6.10
C ALA A 37 -8.74 -9.49 4.58
N ALA A 38 -8.51 -8.30 4.01
CA ALA A 38 -8.19 -8.17 2.60
C ALA A 38 -6.80 -8.78 2.30
N HIS A 39 -5.81 -8.48 3.14
CA HIS A 39 -4.44 -9.02 2.98
C HIS A 39 -4.42 -10.54 3.10
N LYS A 40 -5.13 -11.09 4.10
CA LYS A 40 -5.27 -12.54 4.25
C LYS A 40 -5.80 -13.20 2.98
N ARG A 41 -6.90 -12.68 2.44
CA ARG A 41 -7.51 -13.20 1.20
C ARG A 41 -6.58 -13.07 -0.02
N LEU A 42 -5.90 -11.94 -0.17
CA LEU A 42 -4.97 -11.74 -1.30
C LEU A 42 -3.81 -12.73 -1.23
N VAL A 43 -3.22 -12.93 -0.04
CA VAL A 43 -2.13 -13.90 0.16
C VAL A 43 -2.58 -15.34 -0.06
N GLU A 44 -3.79 -15.71 0.37
CA GLU A 44 -4.38 -17.02 0.07
C GLU A 44 -4.49 -17.25 -1.45
N LEU A 45 -4.98 -16.25 -2.20
CA LEU A 45 -5.05 -16.34 -3.67
C LEU A 45 -3.67 -16.50 -4.32
N VAL A 46 -2.67 -15.73 -3.90
CA VAL A 46 -1.28 -15.86 -4.40
C VAL A 46 -0.73 -17.25 -4.13
N LYS A 47 -0.89 -17.76 -2.91
CA LYS A 47 -0.40 -19.10 -2.52
C LYS A 47 -1.11 -20.23 -3.26
N GLU A 48 -2.38 -20.04 -3.62
CA GLU A 48 -3.15 -20.99 -4.43
C GLU A 48 -2.88 -20.86 -5.94
N GLY A 49 -2.03 -19.92 -6.37
CA GLY A 49 -1.77 -19.65 -7.79
C GLY A 49 -2.99 -19.09 -8.54
N LYS A 50 -3.93 -18.46 -7.82
CA LYS A 50 -5.14 -17.87 -8.38
C LYS A 50 -4.93 -16.40 -8.73
N GLU A 51 -5.69 -15.92 -9.71
CA GLU A 51 -5.67 -14.52 -10.10
C GLU A 51 -6.14 -13.61 -8.96
N LEU A 52 -5.46 -12.47 -8.79
CA LEU A 52 -5.86 -11.42 -7.89
C LEU A 52 -7.06 -10.64 -8.46
N PRO A 53 -7.92 -10.06 -7.60
CA PRO A 53 -9.08 -9.28 -8.07
C PRO A 53 -8.72 -7.95 -8.77
N PHE A 54 -7.43 -7.61 -8.85
CA PHE A 54 -6.88 -6.48 -9.57
C PHE A 54 -5.40 -6.74 -9.90
N ASP A 55 -4.85 -6.02 -10.87
CA ASP A 55 -3.41 -6.04 -11.13
C ASP A 55 -2.68 -5.28 -10.02
N ILE A 56 -1.94 -6.01 -9.18
CA ILE A 56 -1.21 -5.46 -8.04
C ILE A 56 0.09 -4.76 -8.46
N LYS A 57 0.57 -5.00 -9.69
CA LYS A 57 1.87 -4.51 -10.16
C LYS A 57 1.90 -2.97 -10.18
N GLY A 58 2.88 -2.40 -9.48
CA GLY A 58 3.04 -0.95 -9.39
C GLY A 58 2.01 -0.26 -8.48
N GLN A 59 1.09 -1.01 -7.87
CA GLN A 59 0.02 -0.41 -7.09
C GLN A 59 0.45 -0.09 -5.66
N ILE A 60 -0.37 0.76 -5.04
CA ILE A 60 -0.26 1.14 -3.63
C ILE A 60 -1.47 0.60 -2.87
N ILE A 61 -1.24 -0.06 -1.74
CA ILE A 61 -2.30 -0.40 -0.80
C ILE A 61 -2.27 0.56 0.40
N TYR A 62 -3.36 1.30 0.58
CA TYR A 62 -3.60 2.16 1.73
C TYR A 62 -4.30 1.39 2.85
N TYR A 63 -3.64 1.30 4.00
CA TYR A 63 -4.15 0.63 5.19
C TYR A 63 -5.17 1.50 5.91
N VAL A 64 -6.41 1.44 5.45
CA VAL A 64 -7.52 2.23 5.97
C VAL A 64 -8.83 1.46 6.00
N GLY A 65 -9.69 1.79 6.97
CA GLY A 65 -11.10 1.45 6.96
C GLY A 65 -11.88 2.75 7.04
N PRO A 66 -12.32 3.34 5.91
CA PRO A 66 -12.96 4.64 5.93
C PRO A 66 -14.29 4.60 6.69
N SER A 67 -14.65 5.68 7.37
CA SER A 67 -15.99 5.83 7.93
C SER A 67 -17.04 5.93 6.81
N PRO A 68 -18.34 5.75 7.10
CA PRO A 68 -19.40 6.08 6.15
C PRO A 68 -19.24 7.50 5.62
N ALA A 69 -19.51 7.68 4.33
CA ALA A 69 -19.44 8.98 3.68
C ALA A 69 -20.65 9.85 4.09
N PRO A 70 -20.45 11.11 4.51
CA PRO A 70 -21.55 12.04 4.70
C PRO A 70 -22.16 12.45 3.34
N PRO A 71 -23.40 12.97 3.31
CA PRO A 71 -24.04 13.42 2.08
C PRO A 71 -23.16 14.42 1.30
N GLY A 72 -23.03 14.20 0.00
CA GLY A 72 -22.25 15.06 -0.90
C GLY A 72 -20.73 14.85 -0.85
N ARG A 73 -20.20 13.88 -0.08
CA ARG A 73 -18.78 13.52 -0.10
C ARG A 73 -18.54 12.12 -0.66
N PRO A 74 -17.45 11.89 -1.40
CA PRO A 74 -17.16 10.58 -2.00
C PRO A 74 -16.71 9.53 -0.97
N VAL A 75 -16.16 9.95 0.17
CA VAL A 75 -15.64 9.06 1.22
C VAL A 75 -15.78 9.73 2.58
N GLY A 76 -15.92 8.92 3.64
CA GLY A 76 -15.84 9.39 5.02
C GLY A 76 -14.40 9.67 5.45
N ALA A 77 -14.19 9.82 6.76
CA ALA A 77 -12.86 9.98 7.32
C ALA A 77 -12.02 8.72 7.02
N ALA A 78 -10.87 8.90 6.39
CA ALA A 78 -9.99 7.84 5.92
C ALA A 78 -8.59 8.00 6.54
N GLY A 79 -8.48 7.84 7.86
CA GLY A 79 -7.19 7.89 8.55
C GLY A 79 -6.46 6.54 8.53
N PRO A 80 -5.12 6.51 8.54
CA PRO A 80 -4.35 5.26 8.46
C PRO A 80 -4.53 4.39 9.70
N THR A 81 -4.45 3.08 9.50
CA THR A 81 -4.31 2.09 10.58
C THR A 81 -2.86 1.64 10.76
N THR A 82 -2.61 0.94 11.86
CA THR A 82 -1.28 0.46 12.21
C THR A 82 -0.76 -0.58 11.23
N SER A 83 0.42 -0.32 10.65
CA SER A 83 0.98 -1.10 9.54
C SER A 83 1.51 -2.47 9.95
N TYR A 84 2.06 -2.63 11.16
CA TYR A 84 2.66 -3.90 11.59
C TYR A 84 1.70 -5.09 11.51
N ARG A 85 0.38 -4.86 11.59
CA ARG A 85 -0.64 -5.93 11.47
C ARG A 85 -0.66 -6.58 10.08
N MET A 86 -0.12 -5.90 9.08
CA MET A 86 0.00 -6.39 7.71
C MET A 86 1.36 -7.02 7.40
N ASP A 87 2.33 -6.97 8.33
CA ASP A 87 3.69 -7.50 8.13
C ASP A 87 3.71 -8.98 7.76
N PRO A 88 2.91 -9.88 8.36
CA PRO A 88 2.89 -11.29 7.97
C PRO A 88 2.42 -11.56 6.53
N TYR A 89 1.81 -10.57 5.88
CA TYR A 89 1.26 -10.68 4.53
C TYR A 89 2.07 -9.91 3.49
N ALA A 90 2.71 -8.81 3.90
CA ALA A 90 3.32 -7.85 3.00
C ALA A 90 4.43 -8.45 2.11
N PRO A 91 5.38 -9.28 2.61
CA PRO A 91 6.42 -9.86 1.76
C PRO A 91 5.87 -10.60 0.54
N VAL A 92 4.83 -11.43 0.72
CA VAL A 92 4.18 -12.17 -0.37
C VAL A 92 3.53 -11.23 -1.39
N LEU A 93 2.92 -10.14 -0.93
CA LEU A 93 2.29 -9.18 -1.84
C LEU A 93 3.31 -8.31 -2.57
N ILE A 94 4.44 -7.99 -1.93
CA ILE A 94 5.56 -7.26 -2.56
C ILE A 94 6.17 -8.12 -3.67
N GLU A 95 6.42 -9.40 -3.39
CA GLU A 95 6.88 -10.37 -4.40
C GLU A 95 5.91 -10.49 -5.58
N ALA A 96 4.60 -10.42 -5.31
CA ALA A 96 3.56 -10.40 -6.35
C ALA A 96 3.49 -9.08 -7.16
N GLY A 97 4.23 -8.03 -6.78
CA GLY A 97 4.35 -6.77 -7.52
C GLY A 97 3.80 -5.53 -6.80
N LEU A 98 3.34 -5.64 -5.56
CA LEU A 98 2.92 -4.49 -4.75
C LEU A 98 4.09 -3.52 -4.57
N LYS A 99 3.91 -2.26 -4.98
CA LYS A 99 5.02 -1.28 -5.03
C LYS A 99 5.01 -0.28 -3.88
N GLY A 100 3.86 -0.06 -3.24
CA GLY A 100 3.78 0.86 -2.11
C GLY A 100 2.73 0.48 -1.07
N MET A 101 2.96 0.92 0.16
CA MET A 101 2.08 0.70 1.30
C MET A 101 1.96 1.99 2.10
N VAL A 102 0.74 2.42 2.42
CA VAL A 102 0.50 3.63 3.24
C VAL A 102 -0.17 3.22 4.55
N GLY A 103 0.38 3.63 5.69
CA GLY A 103 -0.15 3.30 7.01
C GLY A 103 0.54 4.10 8.12
N LYS A 104 0.46 3.64 9.37
CA LYS A 104 1.16 4.26 10.50
C LYS A 104 1.90 3.26 11.39
N GLY A 105 2.96 3.70 12.05
CA GLY A 105 3.76 2.87 12.94
C GLY A 105 4.85 2.07 12.21
N ALA A 106 5.74 1.47 12.98
CA ALA A 106 6.90 0.73 12.48
C ALA A 106 6.49 -0.54 11.70
N ARG A 107 7.41 -1.00 10.84
CA ARG A 107 7.35 -2.27 10.12
C ARG A 107 8.49 -3.15 10.62
N ASN A 108 8.31 -4.47 10.56
CA ASN A 108 9.36 -5.43 10.90
C ASN A 108 10.46 -5.50 9.81
N GLN A 109 11.55 -6.17 10.17
CA GLN A 109 12.72 -6.34 9.30
C GLN A 109 12.38 -7.13 8.02
N GLU A 110 11.52 -8.14 8.09
CA GLU A 110 11.11 -8.95 6.93
C GLU A 110 10.46 -8.11 5.84
N VAL A 111 9.65 -7.10 6.21
CA VAL A 111 9.05 -6.16 5.25
C VAL A 111 10.12 -5.26 4.63
N ILE A 112 11.10 -4.82 5.40
CA ILE A 112 12.20 -3.98 4.90
C ILE A 112 13.02 -4.78 3.87
N GLU A 113 13.36 -6.02 4.20
CA GLU A 113 14.11 -6.91 3.31
C GLU A 113 13.34 -7.24 2.03
N ALA A 114 12.01 -7.44 2.12
CA ALA A 114 11.19 -7.69 0.95
C ALA A 114 11.08 -6.48 -0.01
N MET A 115 11.38 -5.26 0.44
CA MET A 115 11.35 -4.06 -0.41
C MET A 115 12.68 -3.78 -1.13
N MET A 116 13.75 -4.51 -0.81
CA MET A 116 15.10 -4.33 -1.35
C MET A 116 15.35 -5.26 -2.53
#